data_AF-A0A078JP23-F1
#
_entry.id   AF-A0A078JP23-F1
#
_cell.length_a   1.000
_cell.length_b   1.000
_cell.length_c   1.000
_cell.angle_alpha   90.00
_cell.angle_beta   90.00
_cell.angle_gamma   90.00
#
_symmetry.space_group_name_H-M   'P 1'
#
loop_
_entity.id
_entity.type
_entity.pdbx_description
1 polymer ?
#
loop_
_entity_poly.entity_id
_entity_poly.type
_entity_poly.pdbx_seq_one_letter_code
_entity_poly.pdbx_strand_id
1 'polypeptide(L)'
;KRFYSSFVHGSTDRNERNLLWNRLLVKNEDREEPWFLTGDFNDLISGEEKDGGPDRAEGSFSDLRTFFSEGDLFDLQQLGDFLSWRGQRGDHLVRCRLDRAVFNTHWAECFAAARCEYLGFESSDRKPLLSFFDKVGRHKRGLFRYDRRLCKNEEAKKIISEAWRSAADSSMKRCQVRQMIQC
;
A
#
# COMPACT_ATOMS: atom_id res chain seq x y z
N LYS A 1 -6.79 -20.39 -3.75
CA LYS A 1 -8.09 -19.90 -4.28
C LYS A 1 -7.82 -19.26 -5.63
N ARG A 2 -8.70 -19.41 -6.62
CA ARG A 2 -8.53 -18.82 -7.96
C ARG A 2 -9.18 -17.44 -7.95
N PHE A 3 -8.54 -16.48 -8.62
CA PHE A 3 -9.05 -15.12 -8.81
C PHE A 3 -8.43 -14.53 -10.06
N TYR A 4 -9.06 -13.50 -10.61
CA TYR A 4 -8.54 -12.71 -11.72
C TYR A 4 -7.78 -11.50 -11.19
N SER A 5 -6.68 -11.15 -11.84
CA SER A 5 -5.88 -9.97 -11.50
C SER A 5 -5.76 -9.06 -12.70
N SER A 6 -6.08 -7.77 -12.52
CA SER A 6 -5.83 -6.72 -13.50
C SER A 6 -4.74 -5.78 -13.00
N PHE A 7 -3.71 -5.55 -13.80
CA PHE A 7 -2.68 -4.55 -13.51
C PHE A 7 -3.04 -3.26 -14.23
N VAL A 8 -3.29 -2.19 -13.47
CA VAL A 8 -3.85 -0.94 -13.98
C VAL A 8 -2.73 0.07 -14.20
N HIS A 9 -2.76 0.71 -15.37
CA HIS A 9 -1.98 1.91 -15.67
C HIS A 9 -2.91 2.91 -16.37
N GLY A 10 -3.54 3.79 -15.59
CA GLY A 10 -4.43 4.83 -16.07
C GLY A 10 -3.66 5.92 -16.79
N SER A 11 -4.24 6.52 -17.83
CA SER A 11 -3.64 7.69 -18.47
C SER A 11 -3.72 8.92 -17.55
N THR A 12 -2.77 9.84 -17.69
CA THR A 12 -2.90 11.19 -17.10
C THR A 12 -4.03 11.98 -17.77
N ASP A 13 -4.32 11.67 -19.04
CA ASP A 13 -5.48 12.22 -19.75
C ASP A 13 -6.79 11.60 -19.21
N ARG A 14 -7.74 12.46 -18.87
CA ARG A 14 -9.02 12.08 -18.25
C ARG A 14 -9.87 11.22 -19.17
N ASN A 15 -9.93 11.53 -20.46
CA ASN A 15 -10.79 10.81 -21.40
C ASN A 15 -10.25 9.41 -21.66
N GLU A 16 -8.94 9.29 -21.92
CA GLU A 16 -8.26 7.99 -22.09
C GLU A 16 -8.38 7.12 -20.83
N ARG A 17 -8.27 7.74 -19.65
CA ARG A 17 -8.45 7.05 -18.37
C ARG A 17 -9.89 6.53 -18.20
N ASN A 18 -10.90 7.32 -18.52
CA ASN A 18 -12.29 6.89 -18.48
C ASN A 18 -12.58 5.76 -19.48
N LEU A 19 -11.97 5.79 -20.66
CA LEU A 19 -12.06 4.68 -21.63
C LEU A 19 -11.44 3.38 -21.09
N LEU A 20 -10.34 3.46 -20.34
CA LEU A 20 -9.79 2.29 -19.63
C LEU A 20 -10.78 1.74 -18.60
N TRP A 21 -11.35 2.60 -17.76
CA TRP A 21 -12.32 2.21 -16.73
C TRP A 21 -13.56 1.55 -17.33
N ASN A 22 -14.15 2.12 -18.37
CA ASN A 22 -15.29 1.51 -19.06
C ASN A 22 -14.94 0.12 -19.61
N ARG A 23 -13.74 -0.07 -20.20
CA ARG A 23 -13.30 -1.40 -20.66
C ARG A 23 -13.11 -2.39 -19.52
N LEU A 24 -12.68 -1.94 -18.35
CA LEU A 24 -12.55 -2.78 -17.16
C LEU A 24 -13.93 -3.19 -16.62
N LEU A 25 -14.90 -2.27 -16.62
CA LEU A 25 -16.28 -2.53 -16.20
C LEU A 25 -16.97 -3.52 -17.13
N VAL A 26 -16.86 -3.36 -18.46
CA VAL A 26 -17.42 -4.32 -19.44
C VAL A 26 -16.83 -5.72 -19.25
N LYS A 27 -15.56 -5.84 -18.84
CA LYS A 27 -14.94 -7.13 -18.52
C LYS A 27 -15.36 -7.71 -17.16
N ASN A 28 -16.07 -6.94 -16.35
CA ASN A 28 -16.55 -7.30 -15.03
C ASN A 28 -18.07 -7.48 -14.98
N GLU A 29 -18.83 -6.98 -15.95
CA GLU A 29 -20.31 -7.03 -15.99
C GLU A 29 -20.86 -8.45 -15.76
N ASP A 30 -20.21 -9.47 -16.32
CA ASP A 30 -20.64 -10.87 -16.19
C ASP A 30 -19.78 -11.70 -15.19
N ARG A 31 -18.97 -11.03 -14.36
CA ARG A 31 -17.99 -11.70 -13.49
C ARG A 31 -18.57 -11.98 -12.11
N GLU A 32 -19.02 -13.21 -11.89
CA GLU A 32 -19.34 -13.75 -10.55
C GLU A 32 -18.11 -14.37 -9.86
N GLU A 33 -16.92 -13.84 -10.15
CA GLU A 33 -15.66 -14.39 -9.67
C GLU A 33 -14.81 -13.36 -8.93
N PRO A 34 -13.96 -13.83 -7.99
CA PRO A 34 -12.98 -12.98 -7.32
C PRO A 34 -12.12 -12.19 -8.30
N TRP A 35 -12.16 -10.86 -8.19
CA TRP A 35 -11.38 -9.95 -8.99
C TRP A 35 -10.58 -8.99 -8.11
N PHE A 36 -9.29 -8.90 -8.42
CA PHE A 36 -8.34 -7.99 -7.80
C PHE A 36 -7.74 -7.09 -8.88
N LEU A 37 -7.61 -5.81 -8.57
CA LEU A 37 -6.90 -4.87 -9.41
C LEU A 37 -5.81 -4.18 -8.60
N THR A 38 -4.66 -3.94 -9.23
CA THR A 38 -3.63 -3.13 -8.60
C THR A 38 -2.83 -2.35 -9.61
N GLY A 39 -2.31 -1.20 -9.20
CA GLY A 39 -1.47 -0.35 -10.03
C GLY A 39 -1.90 1.10 -9.94
N ASP A 40 -1.50 1.86 -10.95
CA ASP A 40 -1.65 3.30 -11.03
C ASP A 40 -3.00 3.67 -11.66
N PHE A 41 -3.91 4.22 -10.85
CA PHE A 41 -5.20 4.70 -11.31
C PHE A 41 -5.14 6.13 -11.84
N ASN A 42 -4.06 6.88 -11.56
CA ASN A 42 -3.89 8.30 -11.94
C ASN A 42 -5.08 9.22 -11.59
N ASP A 43 -5.85 8.88 -10.54
CA ASP A 43 -6.89 9.76 -10.01
C ASP A 43 -7.13 9.54 -8.51
N LEU A 44 -7.90 10.45 -7.91
CA LEU A 44 -8.17 10.51 -6.48
C LEU A 44 -9.65 10.28 -6.19
N ILE A 45 -9.95 9.63 -5.06
CA ILE A 45 -11.30 9.47 -4.53
C ILE A 45 -11.69 10.69 -3.70
N SER A 46 -10.76 11.36 -3.02
CA SER A 46 -11.06 12.56 -2.23
C SER A 46 -9.88 13.52 -2.14
N GLY A 47 -10.15 14.73 -1.65
CA GLY A 47 -9.11 15.72 -1.37
C GLY A 47 -8.10 15.28 -0.29
N GLU A 48 -8.50 14.39 0.63
CA GLU A 48 -7.64 13.85 1.68
C GLU A 48 -6.50 12.97 1.12
N GLU A 49 -6.65 12.52 -0.13
CA GLU A 49 -5.64 11.72 -0.84
C GLU A 49 -4.61 12.58 -1.58
N LYS A 50 -4.58 13.88 -1.27
CA LYS A 50 -3.63 14.85 -1.76
C LYS A 50 -3.08 15.70 -0.62
N ASP A 51 -1.78 15.96 -0.68
CA ASP A 51 -1.08 16.88 0.21
C ASP A 51 -0.24 17.87 -0.61
N GLY A 52 -0.23 19.14 -0.18
CA GLY A 52 0.47 20.25 -0.85
C GLY A 52 -0.21 20.79 -2.11
N GLY A 53 0.06 22.06 -2.43
CA GLY A 53 -0.53 22.78 -3.58
C GLY A 53 -2.04 23.04 -3.46
N PRO A 54 -2.66 23.71 -4.45
CA PRO A 54 -4.08 24.10 -4.40
C PRO A 54 -5.04 22.92 -4.30
N ASP A 55 -6.18 23.12 -3.63
CA ASP A 55 -7.23 22.10 -3.53
C ASP A 55 -7.85 21.80 -4.89
N ARG A 56 -8.20 20.53 -5.10
CA ARG A 56 -8.96 20.09 -6.26
C ARG A 56 -10.45 20.28 -5.99
N ALA A 57 -11.20 20.68 -7.02
CA ALA A 57 -12.65 20.74 -6.93
C ALA A 57 -13.23 19.34 -6.63
N GLU A 58 -14.22 19.28 -5.75
CA GLU A 58 -14.86 18.03 -5.31
C GLU A 58 -15.44 17.23 -6.48
N GLY A 59 -16.01 17.91 -7.48
CA GLY A 59 -16.51 17.28 -8.70
C GLY A 59 -15.43 16.61 -9.57
N SER A 60 -14.14 16.88 -9.32
CA SER A 60 -13.05 16.23 -10.07
C SER A 60 -12.76 14.79 -9.61
N PHE A 61 -13.37 14.34 -8.51
CA PHE A 61 -13.21 12.98 -7.98
C PHE A 61 -14.34 12.03 -8.41
N SER A 62 -15.33 12.54 -9.17
CA SER A 62 -16.53 11.77 -9.55
C SER A 62 -16.20 10.51 -10.33
N ASP A 63 -15.29 10.61 -11.30
CA ASP A 63 -15.11 9.55 -12.29
C ASP A 63 -14.53 8.28 -11.65
N LEU A 64 -13.54 8.42 -10.76
CA LEU A 64 -12.98 7.28 -10.02
C LEU A 64 -14.00 6.68 -9.03
N ARG A 65 -14.82 7.52 -8.38
CA ARG A 65 -15.89 7.08 -7.48
C ARG A 65 -16.96 6.29 -8.24
N THR A 66 -17.36 6.77 -9.42
CA THR A 66 -18.30 6.08 -10.30
C THR A 66 -17.73 4.74 -10.74
N PHE A 67 -16.47 4.70 -11.19
CA PHE A 67 -15.81 3.45 -11.55
C PHE A 67 -15.79 2.43 -10.38
N PHE A 68 -15.51 2.89 -9.15
CA PHE A 68 -15.54 2.01 -7.98
C PHE A 68 -16.96 1.51 -7.68
N SER A 69 -17.94 2.40 -7.76
CA SER A 69 -19.34 2.08 -7.48
C SER A 69 -19.92 1.10 -8.50
N GLU A 70 -19.69 1.32 -9.79
CA GLU A 70 -20.20 0.47 -10.88
C GLU A 70 -19.49 -0.89 -10.93
N GLY A 71 -18.22 -0.94 -10.52
CA GLY A 71 -17.42 -2.16 -10.51
C GLY A 71 -17.57 -3.02 -9.25
N ASP A 72 -18.39 -2.61 -8.27
CA ASP A 72 -18.43 -3.22 -6.93
C ASP A 72 -17.04 -3.29 -6.29
N LEU A 73 -16.25 -2.21 -6.38
CA LEU A 73 -14.84 -2.20 -5.98
C LEU A 73 -14.61 -1.49 -4.65
N PHE A 74 -13.72 -2.10 -3.86
CA PHE A 74 -13.31 -1.60 -2.55
C PHE A 74 -11.79 -1.53 -2.44
N ASP A 75 -11.30 -0.54 -1.69
CA ASP A 75 -9.88 -0.40 -1.37
C ASP A 75 -9.42 -1.52 -0.41
N LEU A 76 -8.28 -2.14 -0.71
CA LEU A 76 -7.60 -3.06 0.20
C LEU A 76 -7.06 -2.33 1.41
N GLN A 77 -7.22 -2.93 2.59
CA GLN A 77 -6.73 -2.35 3.84
C GLN A 77 -5.24 -2.04 3.73
N GLN A 78 -4.92 -0.75 3.86
CA GLN A 78 -3.56 -0.25 3.71
C GLN A 78 -2.86 -0.04 5.06
N LEU A 79 -1.53 -0.19 5.03
CA LEU A 79 -0.63 0.17 6.12
C LEU A 79 0.42 1.16 5.62
N GLY A 80 0.79 2.11 6.50
CA GLY A 80 1.81 3.12 6.22
C GLY A 80 1.26 4.39 5.58
N ASP A 81 2.18 5.21 5.04
CA ASP A 81 1.86 6.45 4.32
C ASP A 81 1.36 6.13 2.91
N PHE A 82 0.06 6.29 2.70
CA PHE A 82 -0.65 5.92 1.49
C PHE A 82 -0.48 6.87 0.30
N LEU A 83 0.19 8.01 0.49
CA LEU A 83 0.50 8.91 -0.62
C LEU A 83 1.60 8.27 -1.47
N SER A 84 1.19 7.60 -2.54
CA SER A 84 2.05 6.75 -3.38
C SER A 84 2.94 7.54 -4.33
N TRP A 85 2.56 8.76 -4.67
CA TRP A 85 3.28 9.62 -5.61
C TRP A 85 3.73 10.92 -4.97
N ARG A 86 4.87 11.46 -5.40
CA ARG A 86 5.35 12.81 -5.04
C ARG A 86 5.91 13.54 -6.26
N GLY A 87 5.73 14.86 -6.32
CA GLY A 87 6.38 15.66 -7.36
C GLY A 87 6.35 17.16 -7.07
N GLN A 88 7.38 17.85 -7.56
CA GLN A 88 7.45 19.30 -7.49
C GLN A 88 6.53 19.92 -8.56
N ARG A 89 5.71 20.90 -8.15
CA ARG A 89 4.79 21.66 -8.99
C ARG A 89 4.88 23.13 -8.64
N GLY A 90 5.66 23.88 -9.43
CA GLY A 90 6.05 25.23 -9.07
C GLY A 90 6.75 25.22 -7.70
N ASP A 91 6.23 25.99 -6.76
CA ASP A 91 6.78 26.11 -5.41
C ASP A 91 6.23 25.07 -4.41
N HIS A 92 5.32 24.20 -4.87
CA HIS A 92 4.69 23.19 -4.02
C HIS A 92 5.31 21.81 -4.23
N LEU A 93 5.69 21.14 -3.14
CA LEU A 93 5.86 19.70 -3.12
C LEU A 93 4.47 19.08 -2.96
N VAL A 94 4.00 18.38 -4.00
CA VAL A 94 2.68 17.73 -4.01
C VAL A 94 2.86 16.23 -3.81
N ARG A 95 2.01 15.62 -2.99
CA ARG A 95 1.93 14.17 -2.81
C ARG A 95 0.50 13.71 -3.04
N CYS A 96 0.33 12.56 -3.70
CA CYS A 96 -0.98 12.03 -4.08
C CYS A 96 -1.03 10.51 -3.90
N ARG A 97 -2.21 9.95 -3.64
CA ARG A 97 -2.45 8.50 -3.73
C ARG A 97 -2.95 8.13 -5.12
N LEU A 98 -2.03 7.74 -6.00
CA LEU A 98 -2.34 7.35 -7.38
C LEU A 98 -2.38 5.83 -7.57
N ASP A 99 -1.57 5.10 -6.80
CA ASP A 99 -1.48 3.65 -6.85
C ASP A 99 -2.40 3.02 -5.81
N ARG A 100 -3.15 1.98 -6.21
CA ARG A 100 -4.09 1.29 -5.32
C ARG A 100 -4.05 -0.23 -5.50
N ALA A 101 -4.56 -0.91 -4.49
CA ALA A 101 -4.91 -2.32 -4.53
C ALA A 101 -6.39 -2.37 -4.18
N VAL A 102 -7.22 -2.85 -5.11
CA VAL A 102 -8.67 -2.81 -5.03
C VAL A 102 -9.25 -4.16 -5.42
N PHE A 103 -10.44 -4.47 -4.96
CA PHE A 103 -11.03 -5.80 -5.13
C PHE A 103 -12.55 -5.73 -5.12
N ASN A 104 -13.21 -6.75 -5.70
CA ASN A 104 -14.67 -6.88 -5.64
C ASN A 104 -15.16 -7.73 -4.46
N THR A 105 -16.47 -7.72 -4.18
CA THR A 105 -17.05 -8.45 -3.04
C THR A 105 -16.66 -9.94 -3.03
N HIS A 106 -16.70 -10.60 -4.19
CA HIS A 106 -16.35 -12.02 -4.35
C HIS A 106 -14.90 -12.32 -3.93
N TRP A 107 -13.99 -11.38 -4.19
CA TRP A 107 -12.61 -11.48 -3.74
C TRP A 107 -12.47 -11.30 -2.24
N ALA A 108 -13.25 -10.41 -1.63
CA ALA A 108 -13.28 -10.17 -0.18
C ALA A 108 -13.60 -11.45 0.61
N GLU A 109 -14.59 -12.21 0.15
CA GLU A 109 -14.99 -13.51 0.72
C GLU A 109 -13.83 -14.53 0.65
N CYS A 110 -13.00 -14.41 -0.38
CA CYS A 110 -11.86 -15.28 -0.58
C CYS A 110 -10.67 -14.91 0.32
N PHE A 111 -10.43 -13.63 0.54
CA PHE A 111 -9.18 -13.10 1.10
C PHE A 111 -9.40 -12.06 2.20
N ALA A 112 -10.28 -12.35 3.17
CA ALA A 112 -10.64 -11.44 4.26
C ALA A 112 -9.47 -10.91 5.14
N ALA A 113 -8.33 -11.59 5.16
CA ALA A 113 -7.14 -11.17 5.92
C ALA A 113 -6.11 -10.41 5.07
N ALA A 114 -6.42 -10.17 3.79
CA ALA A 114 -5.50 -9.51 2.89
C ALA A 114 -5.31 -8.03 3.24
N ARG A 115 -4.14 -7.52 2.89
CA ARG A 115 -3.72 -6.14 3.15
C ARG A 115 -2.72 -5.68 2.11
N CYS A 116 -2.54 -4.38 1.99
CA CYS A 116 -1.44 -3.80 1.25
C CYS A 116 -0.56 -2.91 2.13
N GLU A 117 0.66 -2.69 1.67
CA GLU A 117 1.65 -1.84 2.33
C GLU A 117 2.34 -1.00 1.26
N TYR A 118 2.36 0.32 1.46
CA TYR A 118 3.16 1.22 0.64
C TYR A 118 4.58 1.22 1.19
N LEU A 119 5.54 0.83 0.35
CA LEU A 119 6.95 0.85 0.70
C LEU A 119 7.51 2.28 0.66
N GLY A 120 8.72 2.48 1.16
CA GLY A 120 9.39 3.78 1.11
C GLY A 120 9.69 4.21 -0.32
N PHE A 121 9.87 5.52 -0.52
CA PHE A 121 10.46 6.02 -1.76
C PHE A 121 11.92 5.56 -1.83
N GLU A 122 12.29 4.99 -2.97
CA GLU A 122 13.70 4.69 -3.28
C GLU A 122 14.21 5.70 -4.30
N SER A 123 14.22 5.35 -5.58
CA SER A 123 14.69 6.21 -6.68
C SER A 123 13.56 6.82 -7.52
N SER A 124 12.33 6.32 -7.40
CA SER A 124 11.17 6.79 -8.14
C SER A 124 10.38 7.85 -7.38
N ASP A 125 9.63 8.64 -8.13
CA ASP A 125 8.55 9.50 -7.64
C ASP A 125 7.33 8.70 -7.16
N ARG A 126 7.32 7.37 -7.37
CA ARG A 126 6.30 6.41 -6.94
C ARG A 126 6.82 5.49 -5.83
N LYS A 127 5.95 5.17 -4.88
CA LYS A 127 6.15 4.10 -3.90
C LYS A 127 5.69 2.76 -4.49
N PRO A 128 6.46 1.67 -4.32
CA PRO A 128 5.96 0.34 -4.59
C PRO A 128 4.80 -0.01 -3.64
N LEU A 129 3.74 -0.60 -4.18
CA LEU A 129 2.61 -1.12 -3.42
C LEU A 129 2.70 -2.64 -3.36
N LEU A 130 2.83 -3.19 -2.14
CA LEU A 130 2.93 -4.63 -1.93
C LEU A 130 1.65 -5.19 -1.31
N SER A 131 1.03 -6.16 -1.98
CA SER A 131 -0.20 -6.82 -1.50
C SER A 131 0.10 -8.20 -0.93
N PHE A 132 -0.47 -8.49 0.23
CA PHE A 132 -0.35 -9.77 0.93
C PHE A 132 -1.71 -10.47 0.97
N PHE A 133 -1.77 -11.71 0.48
CA PHE A 133 -3.00 -12.50 0.40
C PHE A 133 -3.03 -13.71 1.35
N ASP A 134 -1.99 -13.88 2.17
CA ASP A 134 -1.83 -15.08 2.98
C ASP A 134 -2.82 -15.16 4.15
N LYS A 135 -3.28 -16.39 4.41
CA LYS A 135 -4.16 -16.77 5.53
C LYS A 135 -3.48 -16.77 6.90
N VAL A 136 -2.20 -16.42 6.99
CA VAL A 136 -1.47 -16.53 8.26
C VAL A 136 -1.98 -15.44 9.17
N GLY A 137 -3.01 -15.79 9.94
CA GLY A 137 -3.62 -14.97 10.97
C GLY A 137 -2.51 -14.31 11.75
N ARG A 138 -2.72 -13.02 12.05
CA ARG A 138 -1.81 -12.18 12.85
C ARG A 138 -0.94 -13.09 13.72
N HIS A 139 0.32 -13.29 13.33
CA HIS A 139 1.29 -13.42 14.40
C HIS A 139 1.07 -12.12 15.15
N LYS A 140 0.42 -12.23 16.33
CA LYS A 140 0.45 -11.15 17.30
C LYS A 140 1.94 -10.92 17.44
N ARG A 141 2.48 -9.93 16.72
CA ARG A 141 3.76 -9.35 17.04
C ARG A 141 3.47 -8.84 18.43
N GLY A 142 3.78 -9.66 19.42
CA GLY A 142 3.67 -9.26 20.81
C GLY A 142 4.34 -7.91 20.89
N LEU A 143 3.78 -6.99 21.66
CA LEU A 143 4.47 -5.74 21.95
C LEU A 143 5.91 -6.10 22.29
N PHE A 144 6.85 -5.62 21.47
CA PHE A 144 8.25 -5.82 21.75
C PHE A 144 8.52 -5.09 23.06
N ARG A 145 8.58 -5.86 24.14
CA ARG A 145 8.90 -5.38 25.48
C ARG A 145 10.27 -5.91 25.80
N TYR A 146 11.14 -5.01 26.23
CA TYR A 146 12.43 -5.39 26.73
C TYR A 146 12.66 -4.72 28.07
N ASP A 147 13.42 -5.39 28.93
CA ASP A 147 13.83 -4.82 30.19
C ASP A 147 14.92 -3.78 29.92
N ARG A 148 14.63 -2.51 30.24
CA ARG A 148 15.58 -1.38 30.08
C ARG A 148 16.87 -1.60 30.89
N ARG A 149 16.86 -2.45 31.91
CA ARG A 149 18.07 -2.83 32.68
C ARG A 149 19.10 -3.54 31.80
N LEU A 150 18.67 -4.21 30.72
CA LEU A 150 19.57 -4.89 29.78
C LEU A 150 20.49 -3.91 29.03
N CYS A 151 20.10 -2.64 28.86
CA CYS A 151 20.99 -1.61 28.27
C CYS A 151 22.23 -1.34 29.11
N LYS A 152 22.21 -1.64 30.42
CA LYS A 152 23.35 -1.45 31.33
C LYS A 152 24.10 -2.74 31.63
N ASN A 153 23.64 -3.87 31.12
CA ASN A 153 24.28 -5.16 31.32
C ASN A 153 25.28 -5.42 30.17
N GLU A 154 26.58 -5.44 30.51
CA GLU A 154 27.66 -5.65 29.54
C GLU A 154 27.64 -7.05 28.90
N GLU A 155 27.20 -8.07 29.64
CA GLU A 155 27.06 -9.44 29.12
C GLU A 155 25.93 -9.52 28.08
N ALA A 156 24.81 -8.83 28.34
CA ALA A 156 23.71 -8.74 27.38
C ALA A 156 24.13 -8.00 26.09
N LYS A 157 24.89 -6.91 26.20
CA LYS A 157 25.44 -6.20 25.04
C LYS A 157 26.36 -7.11 24.21
N LYS A 158 27.20 -7.90 24.88
CA LYS A 158 28.12 -8.82 24.22
C LYS A 158 27.37 -9.89 23.43
N ILE A 159 26.42 -10.59 24.06
CA ILE A 159 25.58 -11.62 23.41
C ILE A 159 24.83 -11.05 22.21
N ILE A 160 24.23 -9.86 22.36
CA ILE A 160 23.54 -9.19 21.25
C ILE A 160 24.52 -8.88 20.12
N SER A 161 25.69 -8.31 20.42
CA SER A 161 26.68 -7.97 19.40
C SER A 161 27.19 -9.19 18.62
N GLU A 162 27.37 -10.32 19.30
CA GLU A 162 27.80 -11.59 18.71
C GLU A 162 26.71 -12.20 17.83
N ALA A 163 25.47 -12.25 18.31
CA ALA A 163 24.32 -12.72 17.53
C ALA A 163 24.11 -11.88 16.26
N TRP A 164 24.29 -10.57 16.34
CA TRP A 164 24.17 -9.67 15.19
C TRP A 164 25.27 -9.85 14.15
N ARG A 165 26.50 -10.16 14.58
CA ARG A 165 27.61 -10.50 13.68
C ARG A 165 27.38 -11.84 13.00
N SER A 166 26.84 -12.83 13.72
CA SER A 166 26.51 -14.15 13.17
C SER A 166 25.34 -14.11 12.19
N ALA A 167 24.41 -13.17 12.32
CA ALA A 167 23.24 -13.05 11.46
C ALA A 167 23.51 -12.30 10.13
N ALA A 168 24.75 -11.89 9.86
CA ALA A 168 25.11 -11.15 8.65
C ALA A 168 24.88 -11.93 7.34
N ASP A 169 24.62 -13.24 7.40
CA ASP A 169 24.46 -14.12 6.24
C ASP A 169 22.99 -14.48 5.91
N SER A 170 22.01 -13.84 6.57
CA SER A 170 20.59 -14.00 6.20
C SER A 170 19.91 -12.64 6.04
N SER A 171 19.59 -12.31 4.79
CA SER A 171 19.13 -11.00 4.31
C SER A 171 17.70 -10.61 4.72
N MET A 172 17.12 -11.16 5.79
CA MET A 172 15.72 -10.87 6.10
C MET A 172 15.36 -10.95 7.58
N LYS A 173 15.83 -9.96 8.38
CA LYS A 173 15.24 -9.56 9.69
C LYS A 173 15.88 -8.30 10.32
N ARG A 174 16.22 -7.27 9.54
CA ARG A 174 16.85 -6.04 10.08
C ARG A 174 15.88 -4.96 10.60
N CYS A 175 14.57 -5.11 10.43
CA CYS A 175 13.60 -4.13 10.91
C CYS A 175 12.90 -4.64 12.17
N GLN A 176 13.48 -4.41 13.36
CA GLN A 176 12.79 -4.14 14.64
C GLN A 176 13.68 -4.19 15.90
N VAL A 177 14.97 -3.82 15.89
CA VAL A 177 15.71 -3.59 17.16
C VAL A 177 16.78 -2.48 17.03
N ARG A 178 16.44 -1.33 16.44
CA ARG A 178 17.33 -0.14 16.48
C ARG A 178 17.21 0.68 17.77
N GLN A 179 16.19 0.44 18.60
CA GLN A 179 15.93 1.22 19.83
C GLN A 179 16.65 0.74 21.10
N MET A 180 17.34 -0.41 21.09
CA MET A 180 18.03 -0.91 22.31
C MET A 180 19.41 -0.28 22.54
N ILE A 181 20.08 0.23 21.50
CA ILE A 181 21.48 0.69 21.57
C ILE A 181 21.58 2.23 21.65
N GLN A 182 20.48 2.97 21.49
CA GLN A 182 20.45 4.43 21.65
C GLN A 182 20.18 4.89 23.10
N CYS A 183 20.31 4.01 24.09
CA CYS A 183 20.40 4.37 25.51
C CYS A 183 21.86 4.38 25.96
#